data_AF-A0A4Q2UTP2-F1
#
_entry.id   AF-A0A4Q2UTP2-F1
#
_cell.length_a   1.000
_cell.length_b   1.000
_cell.length_c   1.000
_cell.angle_alpha   90.00
_cell.angle_beta   90.00
_cell.angle_gamma   90.00
#
_symmetry.space_group_name_H-M   'P 1'
#
loop_
_entity.id
_entity.type
_entity.pdbx_description
1 polymer ?
#
loop_
_entity_poly.entity_id
_entity_poly.type
_entity_poly.pdbx_seq_one_letter_code
_entity_poly.pdbx_strand_id
1 'polypeptide(L)'
;SYVEWYQKKYYQDLRDDYLTPDEWSALGETRAFLQPFWKITQLTEGRYATLDRSLFTMDVLHKHYTQAFQKHSGNATLRSCIAASWAVFDKYYQLTDESPAYGAAIILHPSRRVAHIKKNWPKSWHKPVLDGVRKHWKDYYHELPLPTTTPQLRDEIRRLDEYDLLARELDVVSPSMSELDEYDAFTTQPPIVIDCSPLSWWLREEQQQTYPRLSRMAVDILSIPAMSAEPERVFSGARRTIS
;
A
#
# COMPACT_ATOMS: atom_id res chain seq x y z
N SER A 1 30.48 -2.51 38.10
CA SER A 1 29.45 -3.57 37.89
C SER A 1 30.13 -4.94 37.79
N TYR A 2 29.39 -6.06 37.86
CA TYR A 2 29.96 -7.40 37.62
C TYR A 2 30.64 -7.51 36.25
N VAL A 3 30.11 -6.81 35.24
CA VAL A 3 30.66 -6.74 33.87
C VAL A 3 32.05 -6.09 33.85
N GLU A 4 32.24 -4.98 34.55
CA GLU A 4 33.55 -4.29 34.60
C GLU A 4 34.63 -5.12 35.30
N TRP A 5 34.26 -5.88 36.34
CA TRP A 5 35.19 -6.80 37.01
C TRP A 5 35.62 -7.93 36.07
N TYR A 6 34.67 -8.53 35.34
CA TYR A 6 34.94 -9.61 34.39
C TYR A 6 35.84 -9.13 33.23
N GLN A 7 35.50 -7.98 32.63
CA GLN A 7 36.29 -7.37 31.56
C GLN A 7 37.73 -7.04 31.99
N LYS A 8 37.94 -6.58 33.23
CA LYS A 8 39.29 -6.34 33.77
C LYS A 8 40.07 -7.63 34.02
N LYS A 9 39.40 -8.67 34.56
CA LYS A 9 40.05 -9.95 34.91
C LYS A 9 40.49 -10.73 33.66
N TYR A 10 39.69 -10.72 32.60
CA TYR A 10 39.96 -11.46 31.35
C TYR A 10 40.40 -10.54 30.21
N TYR A 11 40.97 -9.37 30.53
CA TYR A 11 41.31 -8.36 29.53
C TYR A 11 42.22 -8.90 28.42
N GLN A 12 43.23 -9.72 28.75
CA GLN A 12 44.14 -10.28 27.75
C GLN A 12 43.42 -11.21 26.75
N ASP A 13 42.42 -11.95 27.22
CA ASP A 13 41.64 -12.88 26.39
C ASP A 13 40.58 -12.14 25.57
N LEU A 14 40.05 -11.03 26.10
CA LEU A 14 38.98 -10.24 25.48
C LEU A 14 39.48 -9.12 24.59
N ARG A 15 40.77 -8.73 24.67
CA ARG A 15 41.30 -7.54 23.99
C ARG A 15 41.07 -7.57 22.47
N ASP A 16 41.15 -8.76 21.88
CA ASP A 16 41.01 -8.98 20.44
C ASP A 16 39.51 -8.95 20.02
N ASP A 17 38.58 -9.03 20.99
CA ASP A 17 37.13 -8.90 20.79
C ASP A 17 36.61 -7.45 20.96
N TYR A 18 37.48 -6.50 21.37
CA TYR A 18 37.06 -5.11 21.47
C TYR A 18 36.96 -4.48 20.08
N LEU A 19 35.77 -3.97 19.80
CA LEU A 19 35.54 -3.15 18.62
C LEU A 19 36.35 -1.85 18.72
N THR A 20 37.11 -1.60 17.67
CA THR A 20 37.80 -0.33 17.44
C THR A 20 36.79 0.81 17.26
N PRO A 21 37.20 2.08 17.46
CA PRO A 21 36.33 3.24 17.22
C PRO A 21 35.71 3.26 15.82
N ASP A 22 36.46 2.82 14.80
CA ASP A 22 36.00 2.77 13.42
C ASP A 22 34.94 1.67 13.21
N GLU A 23 35.09 0.51 13.87
CA GLU A 23 34.08 -0.55 13.84
C GLU A 23 32.80 -0.13 14.56
N TRP A 24 32.91 0.58 15.69
CA TRP A 24 31.74 1.18 16.35
C TRP A 24 31.02 2.18 15.45
N SER A 25 31.78 3.01 14.72
CA SER A 25 31.22 3.94 13.74
C SER A 25 30.49 3.20 12.62
N ALA A 26 31.11 2.16 12.05
CA ALA A 26 30.51 1.33 11.01
C ALA A 26 29.22 0.63 11.48
N LEU A 27 29.18 0.12 12.71
CA LEU A 27 27.96 -0.44 13.32
C LEU A 27 26.88 0.64 13.49
N GLY A 28 27.27 1.85 13.88
CA GLY A 28 26.37 3.00 13.96
C GLY A 28 25.72 3.33 12.62
N GLU A 29 26.51 3.40 11.54
CA GLU A 29 26.01 3.62 10.18
C GLU A 29 25.11 2.48 9.70
N THR A 30 25.51 1.25 9.96
CA THR A 30 24.72 0.05 9.60
C THR A 30 23.38 0.05 10.32
N ARG A 31 23.36 0.34 11.63
CA ARG A 31 22.13 0.47 12.42
C ARG A 31 21.23 1.58 11.86
N ALA A 32 21.81 2.72 11.51
CA ALA A 32 21.06 3.83 10.93
C ALA A 32 20.44 3.45 9.58
N PHE A 33 21.16 2.69 8.75
CA PHE A 33 20.64 2.16 7.49
C PHE A 33 19.51 1.13 7.70
N LEU A 34 19.60 0.28 8.73
CA LEU A 34 18.60 -0.75 9.02
C LEU A 34 17.34 -0.22 9.72
N GLN A 35 17.37 1.00 10.27
CA GLN A 35 16.26 1.55 11.05
C GLN A 35 14.92 1.60 10.28
N PRO A 36 14.86 2.02 8.99
CA PRO A 36 13.60 2.00 8.24
C PRO A 36 13.05 0.59 8.02
N PHE A 37 13.92 -0.41 7.85
CA PHE A 37 13.49 -1.82 7.74
C PHE A 37 12.80 -2.28 9.01
N TRP A 38 13.40 -2.01 10.17
CA TRP A 38 12.79 -2.32 11.46
C TRP A 38 11.39 -1.68 11.59
N LYS A 39 11.26 -0.39 11.24
CA LYS A 39 9.98 0.31 11.32
C LYS A 39 8.95 -0.28 10.37
N ILE A 40 9.36 -0.64 9.16
CA ILE A 40 8.46 -1.22 8.15
C ILE A 40 8.00 -2.60 8.58
N THR A 41 8.90 -3.46 9.08
CA THR A 41 8.53 -4.78 9.63
C THR A 41 7.44 -4.64 10.68
N GLN A 42 7.58 -3.70 11.62
CA GLN A 42 6.54 -3.42 12.63
C GLN A 42 5.22 -2.93 12.05
N LEU A 43 5.25 -2.16 10.96
CA LEU A 43 4.04 -1.67 10.29
C LEU A 43 3.33 -2.74 9.47
N THR A 44 4.07 -3.75 9.00
CA THR A 44 3.56 -4.83 8.14
C THR A 44 3.23 -6.11 8.89
N GLU A 45 3.77 -6.33 10.08
CA GLU A 45 3.49 -7.53 10.89
C GLU A 45 2.10 -7.50 11.58
N GLY A 46 1.35 -6.40 11.47
CA GLY A 46 0.05 -6.25 12.13
C GLY A 46 -1.12 -6.86 11.35
N ARG A 47 -2.14 -7.30 12.08
CA ARG A 47 -3.40 -7.90 11.57
C ARG A 47 -4.19 -7.05 10.56
N TYR A 48 -3.87 -5.76 10.48
CA TYR A 48 -4.52 -4.77 9.61
C TYR A 48 -3.61 -4.28 8.47
N ALA A 49 -2.46 -4.95 8.26
CA ALA A 49 -1.60 -4.64 7.13
C ALA A 49 -2.17 -5.29 5.87
N THR A 50 -2.50 -4.44 4.90
CA THR A 50 -3.14 -4.77 3.63
C THR A 50 -2.18 -4.50 2.48
N LEU A 51 -2.46 -4.99 1.27
CA LEU A 51 -1.55 -4.86 0.12
C LEU A 51 -1.11 -3.41 -0.16
N ASP A 52 -1.99 -2.42 0.06
CA ASP A 52 -1.64 -1.02 -0.14
C ASP A 52 -0.49 -0.59 0.79
N ARG A 53 -0.41 -1.16 1.99
CA ARG A 53 0.65 -0.88 2.94
C ARG A 53 1.95 -1.53 2.52
N SER A 54 1.90 -2.78 2.04
CA SER A 54 3.09 -3.49 1.54
C SER A 54 3.79 -2.73 0.41
N LEU A 55 3.06 -2.39 -0.65
CA LEU A 55 3.68 -1.71 -1.78
C LEU A 55 4.14 -0.29 -1.40
N PHE A 56 3.39 0.41 -0.55
CA PHE A 56 3.82 1.72 -0.07
C PHE A 56 5.09 1.67 0.79
N THR A 57 5.22 0.70 1.69
CA THR A 57 6.45 0.57 2.49
C THR A 57 7.63 0.15 1.61
N MET A 58 7.39 -0.65 0.57
CA MET A 58 8.41 -0.91 -0.44
C MET A 58 8.84 0.36 -1.19
N ASP A 59 7.93 1.25 -1.58
CA ASP A 59 8.27 2.56 -2.17
C ASP A 59 9.13 3.42 -1.22
N VAL A 60 8.84 3.36 0.09
CA VAL A 60 9.65 4.02 1.12
C VAL A 60 11.06 3.43 1.17
N LEU A 61 11.20 2.10 1.12
CA LEU A 61 12.51 1.45 1.06
C LEU A 61 13.26 1.80 -0.22
N HIS A 62 12.59 1.80 -1.37
CA HIS A 62 13.19 2.20 -2.65
C HIS A 62 13.81 3.61 -2.55
N LYS A 63 13.08 4.55 -1.96
CA LYS A 63 13.59 5.90 -1.69
C LYS A 63 14.76 5.90 -0.71
N HIS A 64 14.67 5.13 0.37
CA HIS A 64 15.73 4.99 1.38
C HIS A 64 17.03 4.46 0.76
N TYR A 65 16.97 3.42 -0.06
CA TYR A 65 18.12 2.89 -0.79
C TYR A 65 18.75 3.94 -1.72
N THR A 66 17.92 4.63 -2.50
CA THR A 66 18.40 5.68 -3.42
C THR A 66 19.18 6.76 -2.66
N GLN A 67 18.67 7.19 -1.51
CA GLN A 67 19.34 8.16 -0.64
C GLN A 67 20.60 7.59 0.02
N ALA A 68 20.56 6.32 0.45
CA ALA A 68 21.69 5.64 1.06
C ALA A 68 22.88 5.49 0.09
N PHE A 69 22.61 5.16 -1.18
CA PHE A 69 23.65 5.12 -2.21
C PHE A 69 24.32 6.48 -2.43
N GLN A 70 23.58 7.58 -2.32
CA GLN A 70 24.16 8.93 -2.43
C GLN A 70 24.98 9.27 -1.19
N LYS A 71 24.40 9.04 -0.01
CA LYS A 71 25.00 9.36 1.30
C LYS A 71 26.31 8.61 1.56
N HIS A 72 26.36 7.31 1.24
CA HIS A 72 27.51 6.44 1.52
C HIS A 72 28.43 6.27 0.30
N SER A 73 28.52 7.28 -0.57
CA SER A 73 29.40 7.25 -1.75
C SER A 73 30.89 7.09 -1.39
N GLY A 74 31.33 7.60 -0.24
CA GLY A 74 32.71 7.47 0.27
C GLY A 74 33.00 6.22 1.10
N ASN A 75 31.98 5.44 1.51
CA ASN A 75 32.16 4.23 2.30
C ASN A 75 31.95 2.99 1.41
N ALA A 76 33.01 2.52 0.77
CA ALA A 76 32.96 1.42 -0.20
C ALA A 76 32.41 0.11 0.39
N THR A 77 32.78 -0.22 1.63
CA THR A 77 32.33 -1.44 2.32
C THR A 77 30.83 -1.41 2.54
N LEU A 78 30.31 -0.35 3.19
CA LEU A 78 28.87 -0.25 3.46
C LEU A 78 28.06 -0.12 2.16
N ARG A 79 28.57 0.61 1.16
CA ARG A 79 27.95 0.70 -0.16
C ARG A 79 27.81 -0.67 -0.83
N SER A 80 28.80 -1.54 -0.68
CA SER A 80 28.76 -2.91 -1.23
C SER A 80 27.69 -3.76 -0.53
N CYS A 81 27.57 -3.65 0.81
CA CYS A 81 26.50 -4.29 1.56
C CYS A 81 25.11 -3.77 1.16
N ILE A 82 24.96 -2.45 0.97
CA ILE A 82 23.71 -1.83 0.49
C ILE A 82 23.36 -2.35 -0.91
N ALA A 83 24.34 -2.49 -1.81
CA ALA A 83 24.12 -3.04 -3.15
C ALA A 83 23.65 -4.50 -3.13
N ALA A 84 24.24 -5.33 -2.26
CA ALA A 84 23.80 -6.71 -2.08
C ALA A 84 22.36 -6.78 -1.54
N SER A 85 22.05 -5.96 -0.54
CA SER A 85 20.69 -5.85 0.03
C SER A 85 19.68 -5.32 -1.00
N TRP A 86 20.08 -4.36 -1.82
CA TRP A 86 19.28 -3.82 -2.93
C TRP A 86 18.90 -4.89 -3.94
N ALA A 87 19.84 -5.74 -4.35
CA ALA A 87 19.56 -6.80 -5.33
C ALA A 87 18.45 -7.76 -4.85
N VAL A 88 18.44 -8.06 -3.55
CA VAL A 88 17.36 -8.87 -2.95
C VAL A 88 16.05 -8.09 -2.92
N PHE A 89 16.07 -6.83 -2.47
CA PHE A 89 14.88 -5.99 -2.44
C PHE A 89 14.26 -5.81 -3.82
N ASP A 90 15.06 -5.46 -4.83
CA ASP A 90 14.63 -5.21 -6.21
C ASP A 90 13.98 -6.45 -6.82
N LYS A 91 14.54 -7.64 -6.58
CA LYS A 91 13.91 -8.92 -6.97
C LYS A 91 12.48 -9.03 -6.45
N TYR A 92 12.24 -8.79 -5.16
CA TYR A 92 10.89 -8.91 -4.58
C TYR A 92 9.98 -7.75 -4.99
N TYR A 93 10.53 -6.56 -5.19
CA TYR A 93 9.77 -5.41 -5.69
C TYR A 93 9.21 -5.70 -7.10
N GLN A 94 10.03 -6.27 -7.99
CA GLN A 94 9.61 -6.66 -9.34
C GLN A 94 8.49 -7.72 -9.34
N LEU A 95 8.45 -8.62 -8.35
CA LEU A 95 7.35 -9.59 -8.24
C LEU A 95 5.99 -8.93 -7.97
N THR A 96 5.97 -7.67 -7.48
CA THR A 96 4.70 -6.94 -7.31
C THR A 96 4.03 -6.61 -8.64
N ASP A 97 4.79 -6.58 -9.74
CA ASP A 97 4.28 -6.35 -11.08
C ASP A 97 3.62 -7.60 -11.69
N GLU A 98 3.82 -8.80 -11.11
CA GLU A 98 3.22 -10.05 -11.61
C GLU A 98 1.69 -10.09 -11.39
N SER A 99 1.16 -9.25 -10.50
CA SER A 99 -0.26 -9.17 -10.21
C SER A 99 -0.75 -7.72 -10.21
N PRO A 100 -1.88 -7.41 -10.88
CA PRO A 100 -2.46 -6.07 -10.85
C PRO A 100 -2.95 -5.69 -9.45
N ALA A 101 -3.06 -6.62 -8.50
CA ALA A 101 -3.58 -6.38 -7.16
C ALA A 101 -2.77 -5.33 -6.38
N TYR A 102 -1.44 -5.33 -6.50
CA TYR A 102 -0.60 -4.35 -5.80
C TYR A 102 -0.83 -2.93 -6.34
N GLY A 103 -0.81 -2.77 -7.68
CA GLY A 103 -1.14 -1.50 -8.34
C GLY A 103 -2.56 -1.04 -8.01
N ALA A 104 -3.53 -1.97 -8.03
CA ALA A 104 -4.91 -1.71 -7.69
C ALA A 104 -5.04 -1.19 -6.25
N ALA A 105 -4.34 -1.78 -5.28
CA ALA A 105 -4.37 -1.36 -3.89
C ALA A 105 -3.90 0.09 -3.70
N ILE A 106 -2.88 0.54 -4.47
CA ILE A 106 -2.44 1.95 -4.47
C ILE A 106 -3.48 2.86 -5.10
N ILE A 107 -4.04 2.47 -6.25
CA ILE A 107 -5.01 3.27 -7.01
C ILE A 107 -6.34 3.41 -6.24
N LEU A 108 -6.78 2.35 -5.58
CA LEU A 108 -8.03 2.30 -4.82
C LEU A 108 -7.91 2.97 -3.45
N HIS A 109 -6.69 3.35 -3.02
CA HIS A 109 -6.49 4.08 -1.78
C HIS A 109 -6.88 5.57 -1.95
N PRO A 110 -7.88 6.10 -1.21
CA PRO A 110 -8.42 7.45 -1.43
C PRO A 110 -7.39 8.59 -1.28
N SER A 111 -6.44 8.45 -0.35
CA SER A 111 -5.34 9.42 -0.16
C SER A 111 -4.17 9.30 -1.12
N ARG A 112 -4.20 8.37 -2.08
CA ARG A 112 -3.12 8.14 -3.04
C ARG A 112 -3.61 8.27 -4.47
N ARG A 113 -4.53 7.38 -4.86
CA ARG A 113 -5.07 7.29 -6.22
C ARG A 113 -3.95 7.22 -7.27
N VAL A 114 -4.27 7.57 -8.51
CA VAL A 114 -3.31 7.66 -9.62
C VAL A 114 -2.22 8.71 -9.36
N ALA A 115 -2.48 9.71 -8.51
CA ALA A 115 -1.54 10.77 -8.19
C ALA A 115 -0.25 10.24 -7.53
N HIS A 116 -0.33 9.20 -6.69
CA HIS A 116 0.85 8.56 -6.09
C HIS A 116 1.78 7.98 -7.15
N ILE A 117 1.23 7.22 -8.10
CA ILE A 117 1.97 6.62 -9.21
C ILE A 117 2.65 7.72 -10.05
N LYS A 118 1.86 8.73 -10.45
CA LYS A 118 2.38 9.84 -11.28
C LYS A 118 3.51 10.61 -10.61
N LYS A 119 3.46 10.76 -9.28
CA LYS A 119 4.43 11.52 -8.50
C LYS A 119 5.71 10.73 -8.18
N ASN A 120 5.56 9.46 -7.80
CA ASN A 120 6.63 8.71 -7.15
C ASN A 120 7.27 7.64 -8.05
N TRP A 121 6.59 7.21 -9.12
CA TRP A 121 7.08 6.13 -9.97
C TRP A 121 7.61 6.65 -11.32
N PRO A 122 8.55 5.91 -11.96
CA PRO A 122 9.01 6.20 -13.31
C PRO A 122 7.86 6.29 -14.33
N LYS A 123 7.95 7.25 -15.26
CA LYS A 123 6.92 7.44 -16.32
C LYS A 123 6.69 6.19 -17.17
N SER A 124 7.73 5.38 -17.38
CA SER A 124 7.65 4.12 -18.13
C SER A 124 6.71 3.11 -17.47
N TRP A 125 6.52 3.18 -16.15
CA TRP A 125 5.68 2.24 -15.39
C TRP A 125 4.21 2.67 -15.34
N HIS A 126 3.90 3.94 -15.61
CA HIS A 126 2.54 4.48 -15.46
C HIS A 126 1.54 3.76 -16.35
N LYS A 127 1.85 3.59 -17.64
CA LYS A 127 0.92 2.96 -18.58
C LYS A 127 0.68 1.48 -18.26
N PRO A 128 1.71 0.63 -18.07
CA PRO A 128 1.53 -0.77 -17.71
C PRO A 128 0.64 -0.99 -16.49
N VAL A 129 0.89 -0.28 -15.37
CA VAL A 129 0.09 -0.47 -14.15
C VAL A 129 -1.34 0.01 -14.32
N LEU A 130 -1.56 1.18 -14.94
CA LEU A 130 -2.90 1.72 -15.14
C LEU A 130 -3.74 0.85 -16.08
N ASP A 131 -3.13 0.37 -17.17
CA ASP A 131 -3.80 -0.51 -18.14
C ASP A 131 -4.09 -1.88 -17.50
N GLY A 132 -3.16 -2.44 -16.72
CA GLY A 132 -3.35 -3.71 -16.02
C GLY A 132 -4.47 -3.69 -14.99
N VAL A 133 -4.53 -2.64 -14.17
CA VAL A 133 -5.61 -2.48 -13.17
C VAL A 133 -6.95 -2.20 -13.84
N ARG A 134 -6.98 -1.36 -14.89
CA ARG A 134 -8.21 -1.12 -15.66
C ARG A 134 -8.72 -2.38 -16.33
N LYS A 135 -7.82 -3.21 -16.87
CA LYS A 135 -8.20 -4.51 -17.42
C LYS A 135 -8.83 -5.40 -16.35
N HIS A 136 -8.22 -5.50 -15.18
CA HIS A 136 -8.77 -6.28 -14.06
C HIS A 136 -10.15 -5.77 -13.62
N TRP A 137 -10.36 -4.45 -13.57
CA TRP A 137 -11.67 -3.86 -13.34
C TRP A 137 -12.72 -4.31 -14.36
N LYS A 138 -12.40 -4.19 -15.66
CA LYS A 138 -13.29 -4.55 -16.76
C LYS A 138 -13.64 -6.04 -16.81
N ASP A 139 -12.63 -6.88 -16.59
CA ASP A 139 -12.78 -8.33 -16.75
C ASP A 139 -13.62 -8.96 -15.61
N TYR A 140 -13.59 -8.39 -14.39
CA TYR A 140 -14.17 -9.05 -13.21
C TYR A 140 -15.26 -8.25 -12.48
N TYR A 141 -15.28 -6.92 -12.59
CA TYR A 141 -16.11 -6.08 -11.71
C TYR A 141 -17.08 -5.17 -12.46
N HIS A 142 -16.70 -4.65 -13.62
CA HIS A 142 -17.51 -3.69 -14.40
C HIS A 142 -18.93 -4.18 -14.70
N GLU A 143 -19.08 -5.47 -15.03
CA GLU A 143 -20.37 -6.08 -15.40
C GLU A 143 -21.09 -6.74 -14.22
N LEU A 144 -20.63 -6.55 -12.97
CA LEU A 144 -21.27 -7.19 -11.83
C LEU A 144 -22.72 -6.69 -11.66
N PRO A 145 -23.66 -7.59 -11.30
CA PRO A 145 -25.02 -7.19 -10.99
C PRO A 145 -25.01 -6.22 -9.81
N LEU A 146 -25.68 -5.08 -9.98
CA LEU A 146 -25.89 -4.16 -8.87
C LEU A 146 -26.84 -4.83 -7.86
N PRO A 147 -26.52 -4.82 -6.55
CA PRO A 147 -27.50 -5.21 -5.55
C PRO A 147 -28.67 -4.21 -5.65
N THR A 148 -29.80 -4.69 -6.17
CA THR A 148 -31.04 -3.92 -6.28
C THR A 148 -31.51 -3.57 -4.86
N THR A 149 -31.03 -2.47 -4.30
CA THR A 149 -31.52 -1.92 -3.02
C THR A 149 -31.88 -0.45 -3.14
N THR A 150 -31.65 0.18 -4.30
CA THR A 150 -32.42 1.35 -4.66
C THR A 150 -33.86 0.86 -4.81
N PRO A 151 -34.85 1.43 -4.08
CA PRO A 151 -36.16 1.52 -4.70
C PRO A 151 -35.85 2.24 -6.00
N GLN A 152 -35.87 1.51 -7.11
CA GLN A 152 -36.15 2.13 -8.39
C GLN A 152 -37.33 3.02 -8.03
N LEU A 153 -37.13 4.33 -8.06
CA LEU A 153 -38.25 5.22 -8.18
C LEU A 153 -38.94 4.58 -9.37
N ARG A 154 -40.03 3.85 -9.10
CA ARG A 154 -40.92 3.48 -10.16
C ARG A 154 -41.26 4.88 -10.60
N ASP A 155 -40.68 5.29 -11.72
CA ASP A 155 -41.35 6.15 -12.63
C ASP A 155 -42.66 5.39 -12.89
N GLU A 156 -43.61 5.55 -11.95
CA GLU A 156 -44.99 5.66 -12.30
C GLU A 156 -44.93 6.52 -13.54
N ILE A 157 -45.36 5.93 -14.65
CA ILE A 157 -45.37 6.54 -15.98
C ILE A 157 -46.25 7.78 -15.87
N ARG A 158 -45.68 8.83 -15.29
CA ARG A 158 -46.29 10.10 -15.03
C ARG A 158 -45.84 10.89 -16.22
N ARG A 159 -46.79 11.24 -17.10
CA ARG A 159 -46.51 12.10 -18.23
C ARG A 159 -45.90 13.39 -17.64
N LEU A 160 -44.63 13.62 -17.94
CA LEU A 160 -43.92 14.84 -17.60
C LEU A 160 -44.70 16.01 -18.21
N ASP A 161 -45.01 17.02 -17.39
CA ASP A 161 -45.62 18.24 -17.89
C ASP A 161 -44.56 19.24 -18.40
N GLU A 162 -45.00 20.38 -18.93
CA GLU A 162 -44.09 21.38 -19.52
C GLU A 162 -43.10 21.94 -18.49
N TYR A 163 -43.52 22.07 -17.23
CA TYR A 163 -42.63 22.51 -16.16
C TYR A 163 -41.58 21.45 -15.84
N ASP A 164 -41.98 20.18 -15.77
CA ASP A 164 -41.04 19.07 -15.52
C ASP A 164 -39.96 18.96 -16.62
N LEU A 165 -40.33 19.23 -17.88
CA LEU A 165 -39.39 19.24 -19.00
C LEU A 165 -38.41 20.42 -18.92
N LEU A 166 -38.90 21.62 -18.64
CA LEU A 166 -38.05 22.82 -18.46
C LEU A 166 -37.15 22.69 -17.23
N ALA A 167 -37.66 22.14 -16.13
CA ALA A 167 -36.89 21.88 -14.92
C ALA A 167 -35.76 20.86 -15.20
N ARG A 168 -36.04 19.79 -15.96
CA ARG A 168 -35.01 18.83 -16.41
C ARG A 168 -33.98 19.44 -17.36
N GLU A 169 -34.35 20.40 -18.18
CA GLU A 169 -33.44 21.12 -19.08
C GLU A 169 -32.51 22.07 -18.32
N LEU A 170 -33.03 22.72 -17.26
CA LEU A 170 -32.27 23.57 -16.35
C LEU A 170 -31.44 22.77 -15.34
N ASP A 171 -31.75 21.49 -15.14
CA ASP A 171 -31.05 20.63 -14.22
C ASP A 171 -29.62 20.36 -14.70
N VAL A 172 -28.65 20.70 -13.88
CA VAL A 172 -27.23 20.57 -14.22
C VAL A 172 -26.76 19.11 -14.14
N VAL A 173 -27.52 18.28 -13.41
CA VAL A 173 -27.26 16.85 -13.25
C VAL A 173 -27.99 16.09 -14.37
N SER A 174 -27.30 15.90 -15.51
CA SER A 174 -27.87 15.11 -16.60
C SER A 174 -27.77 13.61 -16.34
N PRO A 175 -28.67 12.77 -16.89
CA PRO A 175 -28.54 11.32 -16.88
C PRO A 175 -27.21 10.82 -17.50
N SER A 176 -26.61 11.57 -18.42
CA SER A 176 -25.31 11.22 -19.02
C SER A 176 -24.14 11.34 -18.03
N MET A 177 -24.28 12.07 -16.92
CA MET A 177 -23.30 12.04 -15.82
C MET A 177 -23.32 10.69 -15.07
N SER A 178 -24.42 9.92 -15.17
CA SER A 178 -24.55 8.56 -14.62
C SER A 178 -23.93 7.48 -15.52
N GLU A 179 -23.44 7.83 -16.72
CA GLU A 179 -22.79 6.90 -17.66
C GLU A 179 -21.27 6.83 -17.51
N LEU A 180 -20.69 7.65 -16.63
CA LEU A 180 -19.25 7.59 -16.34
C LEU A 180 -18.92 6.28 -15.62
N ASP A 181 -18.01 5.51 -16.21
CA ASP A 181 -17.42 4.32 -15.61
C ASP A 181 -16.90 4.64 -14.19
N GLU A 182 -17.33 3.86 -13.19
CA GLU A 182 -17.04 4.11 -11.77
C GLU A 182 -15.52 4.23 -11.51
N TYR A 183 -14.72 3.40 -12.18
CA TYR A 183 -13.27 3.41 -12.05
C TYR A 183 -12.69 4.72 -12.57
N ASP A 184 -13.12 5.20 -13.74
CA ASP A 184 -12.72 6.52 -14.24
C ASP A 184 -13.17 7.66 -13.33
N ALA A 185 -14.42 7.61 -12.85
CA ALA A 185 -14.97 8.61 -11.94
C ALA A 185 -14.20 8.71 -10.62
N PHE A 186 -13.72 7.60 -10.07
CA PHE A 186 -12.95 7.59 -8.82
C PHE A 186 -11.47 7.95 -9.03
N THR A 187 -10.82 7.37 -10.05
CA THR A 187 -9.35 7.45 -10.21
C THR A 187 -8.86 8.80 -10.72
N THR A 188 -9.72 9.56 -11.40
CA THR A 188 -9.42 10.90 -11.92
C THR A 188 -9.53 12.00 -10.86
N GLN A 189 -10.23 11.74 -9.76
CA GLN A 189 -10.38 12.69 -8.67
C GLN A 189 -9.07 12.90 -7.87
N PRO A 190 -8.88 14.09 -7.27
CA PRO A 190 -7.73 14.36 -6.43
C PRO A 190 -7.71 13.48 -5.17
N PRO A 191 -6.53 13.16 -4.60
CA PRO A 191 -6.46 12.41 -3.36
C PRO A 191 -7.08 13.18 -2.18
N ILE A 192 -7.71 12.45 -1.26
CA ILE A 192 -8.35 13.01 -0.06
C ILE A 192 -7.73 12.47 1.23
N VAL A 193 -7.74 13.27 2.29
CA VAL A 193 -7.35 12.79 3.63
C VAL A 193 -8.47 11.90 4.16
N ILE A 194 -8.11 10.72 4.67
CA ILE A 194 -9.02 9.80 5.35
C ILE A 194 -8.60 9.67 6.81
N ASP A 195 -9.59 9.54 7.69
CA ASP A 195 -9.46 9.37 9.14
C ASP A 195 -9.38 7.90 9.56
N CYS A 196 -9.54 6.97 8.61
CA CYS A 196 -9.58 5.53 8.85
C CYS A 196 -8.73 4.76 7.83
N SER A 197 -8.80 3.42 7.86
CA SER A 197 -8.15 2.59 6.85
C SER A 197 -8.87 2.71 5.48
N PRO A 198 -8.18 2.53 4.34
CA PRO A 198 -8.82 2.52 3.03
C PRO A 198 -9.97 1.52 2.93
N LEU A 199 -9.81 0.32 3.50
CA LEU A 199 -10.86 -0.68 3.55
C LEU A 199 -12.08 -0.18 4.32
N SER A 200 -11.87 0.38 5.52
CA SER A 200 -12.95 0.96 6.33
C SER A 200 -13.66 2.12 5.62
N TRP A 201 -12.94 2.88 4.80
CA TRP A 201 -13.52 3.95 3.99
C TRP A 201 -14.45 3.41 2.91
N TRP A 202 -14.02 2.37 2.19
CA TRP A 202 -14.84 1.69 1.17
C TRP A 202 -16.05 0.94 1.71
N LEU A 203 -16.02 0.57 3.00
CA LEU A 203 -17.14 -0.07 3.70
C LEU A 203 -18.23 0.92 4.14
N ARG A 204 -18.03 2.24 3.98
CA ARG A 204 -19.07 3.23 4.30
C ARG A 204 -20.20 3.17 3.27
N GLU A 205 -21.45 3.27 3.74
CA GLU A 205 -22.64 3.23 2.88
C GLU A 205 -22.59 4.27 1.76
N GLU A 206 -22.12 5.50 2.05
CA GLU A 206 -21.94 6.58 1.08
C GLU A 206 -21.09 6.13 -0.14
N GLN A 207 -19.99 5.41 0.12
CA GLN A 207 -19.08 4.97 -0.93
C GLN A 207 -19.63 3.77 -1.69
N GLN A 208 -20.33 2.87 -1.01
CA GLN A 208 -21.00 1.74 -1.66
C GLN A 208 -22.19 2.20 -2.51
N GLN A 209 -22.87 3.28 -2.15
CA GLN A 209 -23.92 3.85 -2.99
C GLN A 209 -23.37 4.63 -4.18
N THR A 210 -22.28 5.38 -3.98
CA THR A 210 -21.64 6.16 -5.06
C THR A 210 -20.92 5.24 -6.07
N TYR A 211 -20.34 4.15 -5.57
CA TYR A 211 -19.47 3.24 -6.33
C TYR A 211 -19.83 1.77 -6.04
N PRO A 212 -21.02 1.30 -6.44
CA PRO A 212 -21.53 -0.01 -6.04
C PRO A 212 -20.71 -1.20 -6.55
N ARG A 213 -20.06 -1.08 -7.72
CA ARG A 213 -19.19 -2.15 -8.25
C ARG A 213 -17.74 -1.94 -7.86
N LEU A 214 -17.24 -0.70 -7.90
CA LEU A 214 -15.86 -0.40 -7.57
C LEU A 214 -15.57 -0.60 -6.08
N SER A 215 -16.54 -0.35 -5.20
CA SER A 215 -16.40 -0.67 -3.78
C SER A 215 -16.20 -2.18 -3.53
N ARG A 216 -16.79 -3.05 -4.35
CA ARG A 216 -16.55 -4.51 -4.28
C ARG A 216 -15.11 -4.84 -4.63
N MET A 217 -14.60 -4.33 -5.75
CA MET A 217 -13.19 -4.48 -6.12
C MET A 217 -12.26 -3.96 -5.03
N ALA A 218 -12.58 -2.80 -4.46
CA ALA A 218 -11.79 -2.21 -3.40
C ALA A 218 -11.76 -3.07 -2.14
N VAL A 219 -12.90 -3.60 -1.71
CA VAL A 219 -12.98 -4.50 -0.56
C VAL A 219 -12.20 -5.79 -0.80
N ASP A 220 -12.33 -6.41 -1.98
CA ASP A 220 -11.63 -7.64 -2.32
C ASP A 220 -10.11 -7.43 -2.31
N ILE A 221 -9.62 -6.37 -2.96
CA ILE A 221 -8.18 -6.08 -3.03
C ILE A 221 -7.60 -5.61 -1.69
N LEU A 222 -8.29 -4.69 -1.00
CA LEU A 222 -7.78 -4.09 0.23
C LEU A 222 -7.99 -4.99 1.45
N SER A 223 -8.72 -6.09 1.35
CA SER A 223 -8.81 -7.09 2.43
C SER A 223 -7.71 -8.16 2.36
N ILE A 224 -6.93 -8.21 1.28
CA ILE A 224 -5.81 -9.14 1.15
C ILE A 224 -4.72 -8.76 2.18
N PRO A 225 -4.33 -9.69 3.07
CA PRO A 225 -3.30 -9.43 4.07
C PRO A 225 -1.93 -9.26 3.41
N ALA A 226 -1.13 -8.33 3.95
CA ALA A 226 0.21 -7.99 3.49
C ALA A 226 1.23 -9.13 3.62
N MET A 227 1.03 -10.06 4.55
CA MET A 227 1.98 -11.10 4.91
C MET A 227 1.27 -12.37 5.35
N SER A 228 1.84 -13.53 5.05
CA SER A 228 1.38 -14.84 5.52
C SER A 228 1.77 -15.13 6.98
N ALA A 229 2.19 -14.14 7.77
CA ALA A 229 2.60 -14.29 9.16
C ALA A 229 1.41 -14.36 10.15
N GLU A 230 0.19 -14.05 9.69
CA GLU A 230 -1.03 -14.08 10.51
C GLU A 230 -1.39 -15.49 11.05
N PRO A 231 -1.27 -16.59 10.27
CA PRO A 231 -1.36 -17.95 10.82
C PRO A 231 -0.22 -18.25 11.80
N GLU A 232 1.02 -17.83 11.52
CA GLU A 232 2.22 -18.19 12.31
C GLU A 232 2.19 -17.64 13.74
N ARG A 233 1.61 -16.44 13.94
CA ARG A 233 1.41 -15.86 15.29
C ARG A 233 0.38 -16.65 16.10
N VAL A 234 -0.70 -17.09 15.46
CA VAL A 234 -1.70 -17.97 16.09
C VAL A 234 -1.07 -19.32 16.46
N PHE A 235 -0.23 -19.89 15.58
CA PHE A 235 0.53 -21.11 15.88
C PHE A 235 1.55 -20.94 17.01
N SER A 236 2.21 -19.78 17.09
CA SER A 236 3.16 -19.47 18.17
C SER A 236 2.46 -19.28 19.53
N GLY A 237 1.22 -18.76 19.54
CA GLY A 237 0.38 -18.67 20.72
C GLY A 237 -0.16 -20.02 21.19
N ALA A 238 -0.55 -20.90 20.26
CA ALA A 238 -1.07 -22.23 20.56
C ALA A 238 -0.03 -23.15 21.24
N ARG A 239 1.28 -22.89 21.06
CA ARG A 239 2.35 -23.64 21.74
C ARG A 239 2.33 -23.50 23.28
N ARG A 240 1.61 -22.51 23.84
CA ARG A 240 1.43 -22.36 25.31
C ARG A 240 0.20 -23.07 25.86
N THR A 241 -0.69 -23.58 25.01
CA THR A 241 -1.94 -24.23 25.41
C THR A 241 -1.99 -25.71 25.05
N ILE A 242 -0.97 -26.21 24.34
CA ILE A 242 -0.79 -27.62 24.01
C ILE A 242 0.44 -28.11 24.80
N SER A 243 0.24 -28.38 26.09
CA SER A 243 1.13 -29.18 26.94
C SER A 243 0.28 -30.13 27.76
#